data_AF-F2V080-F1
#
_entry.id   AF-F2V080-F1
#
_cell.length_a   1.000
_cell.length_b   1.000
_cell.length_c   1.000
_cell.angle_alpha   90.00
_cell.angle_beta   90.00
_cell.angle_gamma   90.00
#
_symmetry.space_group_name_H-M   'P 1'
#
loop_
_entity.id
_entity.type
_entity.pdbx_description
1 polymer ?
#
loop_
_entity_poly.entity_id
_entity_poly.type
_entity_poly.pdbx_seq_one_letter_code
_entity_poly.pdbx_strand_id
1 'polypeptide(L)'
;MSPSPHPAARSTSRRRSALRLPLVAGLSLALAIPVLAACQDESGPARSSTSSGKSSSQSSDKPSDSGSTKSTEVNGGAAGWHIIVSAPGWTNTKRDTGGVNELVSDDGCQFVTTQNLLNGQLSTDREDTETHAANEQQKFSQGVTHVSFKPAQDDSTSVKDASGNAIETKRLDWTYTGKDGKEYQATEFIRAFSTIKRPTMLTATLICPKDKYSTAVLDDLMKDTTVTDPGPADMDEGASGDGAGKDSKSGDKKSDEKGSGSSPKDT
;
A
#
# COMPACT_ATOMS: atom_id res chain seq x y z
N MET A 1 -15.68 -63.50 55.80
CA MET A 1 -14.31 -64.05 55.85
C MET A 1 -13.55 -63.53 54.64
N SER A 2 -12.53 -62.70 54.84
CA SER A 2 -11.44 -62.44 53.88
C SER A 2 -10.24 -63.30 54.26
N PRO A 3 -9.29 -63.59 53.34
CA PRO A 3 -8.10 -62.74 53.23
C PRO A 3 -7.49 -62.55 51.81
N SER A 4 -7.03 -61.31 51.57
CA SER A 4 -5.82 -60.72 50.92
C SER A 4 -4.78 -61.56 50.10
N PRO A 5 -3.69 -60.97 49.52
CA PRO A 5 -3.53 -59.85 48.56
C PRO A 5 -2.53 -60.16 47.37
N HIS A 6 -2.28 -59.15 46.51
CA HIS A 6 -1.45 -59.11 45.26
C HIS A 6 0.02 -59.60 45.32
N PRO A 7 0.72 -59.85 44.16
CA PRO A 7 1.51 -58.76 43.52
C PRO A 7 1.71 -58.81 41.98
N ALA A 8 2.25 -57.68 41.49
CA ALA A 8 3.23 -57.51 40.40
C ALA A 8 2.77 -56.98 39.01
N ALA A 9 3.47 -55.91 38.64
CA ALA A 9 3.36 -55.08 37.45
C ALA A 9 3.85 -55.75 36.16
N ARG A 10 3.35 -55.27 35.01
CA ARG A 10 4.17 -55.13 33.79
C ARG A 10 3.63 -54.06 32.85
N SER A 11 4.47 -53.03 32.70
CA SER A 11 4.46 -52.04 31.63
C SER A 11 4.57 -52.72 30.25
N THR A 12 3.70 -52.35 29.31
CA THR A 12 4.03 -52.37 27.88
C THR A 12 3.39 -51.18 27.19
N SER A 13 4.24 -50.31 26.66
CA SER A 13 3.88 -49.17 25.83
C SER A 13 3.41 -49.66 24.45
N ARG A 14 2.16 -49.36 24.08
CA ARG A 14 1.75 -49.41 22.67
C ARG A 14 1.99 -48.05 22.04
N ARG A 15 3.07 -47.96 21.26
CA ARG A 15 3.28 -46.91 20.25
C ARG A 15 2.05 -46.86 19.35
N ARG A 16 1.26 -45.78 19.43
CA ARG A 16 0.40 -45.36 18.33
C ARG A 16 1.23 -44.42 17.47
N SER A 17 1.63 -44.88 16.28
CA SER A 17 2.09 -43.98 15.22
C SER A 17 0.91 -43.09 14.84
N ALA A 18 0.90 -41.87 15.39
CA ALA A 18 0.06 -40.81 14.88
C ALA A 18 0.79 -40.22 13.68
N LEU A 19 0.34 -40.61 12.48
CA LEU A 19 0.64 -39.90 11.26
C LEU A 19 0.01 -38.50 11.40
N ARG A 20 0.80 -37.52 11.85
CA ARG A 20 0.37 -36.13 11.90
C ARG A 20 0.39 -35.60 10.47
N LEU A 21 -0.76 -35.64 9.80
CA LEU A 21 -0.98 -34.76 8.66
C LEU A 21 -0.98 -33.32 9.18
N PRO A 22 -0.17 -32.40 8.62
CA PRO A 22 -0.34 -30.99 8.89
C PRO A 22 -1.67 -30.57 8.24
N LEU A 23 -2.67 -30.31 9.08
CA LEU A 23 -3.91 -29.67 8.67
C LEU A 23 -3.58 -28.20 8.40
N VAL A 24 -3.11 -27.89 7.19
CA VAL A 24 -3.00 -26.51 6.71
C VAL A 24 -4.43 -26.04 6.46
N ALA A 25 -5.06 -25.53 7.51
CA ALA A 25 -6.31 -24.81 7.41
C ALA A 25 -6.00 -23.46 6.75
N GLY A 26 -6.10 -23.41 5.42
CA GLY A 26 -6.13 -22.17 4.67
C GLY A 26 -7.30 -21.32 5.17
N LEU A 27 -6.98 -20.26 5.91
CA LEU A 27 -7.96 -19.27 6.34
C LEU A 27 -8.35 -18.46 5.10
N SER A 28 -9.28 -18.97 4.30
CA SER A 28 -9.85 -18.22 3.18
C SER A 28 -10.66 -17.06 3.76
N LEU A 29 -10.02 -15.90 3.91
CA LEU A 29 -10.73 -14.64 4.00
C LEU A 29 -11.34 -14.41 2.61
N ALA A 30 -12.62 -14.70 2.47
CA ALA A 30 -13.37 -14.41 1.26
C ALA A 30 -13.52 -12.90 1.16
N LEU A 31 -12.51 -12.23 0.60
CA LEU A 31 -12.67 -10.89 0.05
C LEU A 31 -13.65 -11.03 -1.12
N ALA A 32 -14.85 -10.49 -0.96
CA ALA A 32 -15.85 -10.48 -2.00
C ALA A 32 -15.40 -9.53 -3.13
N ILE A 33 -14.75 -10.08 -4.15
CA ILE A 33 -14.41 -9.35 -5.38
C ILE A 33 -15.65 -9.41 -6.30
N PRO A 34 -16.25 -8.27 -6.70
CA PRO A 34 -17.20 -8.27 -7.80
C PRO A 34 -16.46 -8.62 -9.10
N VAL A 35 -16.80 -9.77 -9.68
CA VAL A 35 -16.30 -10.19 -11.01
C VAL A 35 -16.90 -9.26 -12.06
N LEU A 36 -16.13 -8.27 -12.49
CA LEU A 36 -16.44 -7.50 -13.69
C LEU A 36 -15.85 -8.23 -14.90
N ALA A 37 -16.76 -8.64 -15.78
CA ALA A 37 -16.46 -9.26 -17.06
C ALA A 37 -15.55 -8.33 -17.90
N ALA A 38 -14.36 -8.81 -18.23
CA ALA A 38 -13.56 -8.22 -19.29
C ALA A 38 -14.21 -8.62 -20.63
N CYS A 39 -14.82 -7.65 -21.32
CA CYS A 39 -15.17 -7.82 -22.73
C CYS A 39 -13.88 -7.84 -23.56
N GLN A 40 -13.75 -8.90 -24.36
CA GLN A 40 -12.80 -9.06 -25.44
C GLN A 40 -13.18 -8.23 -26.68
N ASP A 41 -12.23 -8.22 -27.64
CA ASP A 41 -12.21 -7.68 -29.01
C ASP A 41 -11.92 -6.17 -29.13
N GLU A 42 -10.99 -5.72 -29.98
CA GLU A 42 -10.79 -6.14 -31.38
C GLU A 42 -9.32 -5.98 -31.84
N SER A 43 -8.87 -6.88 -32.71
CA SER A 43 -7.57 -6.86 -33.39
C SER A 43 -7.58 -5.96 -34.64
N GLY A 44 -6.47 -5.25 -34.94
CA GLY A 44 -6.26 -4.69 -36.28
C GLY A 44 -4.89 -4.03 -36.52
N PRO A 45 -4.25 -4.17 -37.71
CA PRO A 45 -2.79 -4.23 -37.84
C PRO A 45 -2.09 -2.94 -38.30
N ALA A 46 -0.77 -2.96 -38.13
CA ALA A 46 0.23 -1.96 -38.51
C ALA A 46 0.10 -1.42 -39.95
N ARG A 47 0.31 -0.11 -40.10
CA ARG A 47 0.79 0.51 -41.34
C ARG A 47 1.91 1.48 -41.07
N SER A 48 3.05 1.17 -41.67
CA SER A 48 4.21 2.02 -41.89
C SER A 48 3.89 3.05 -42.98
N SER A 49 4.27 4.30 -42.74
CA SER A 49 4.44 5.29 -43.81
C SER A 49 5.55 6.26 -43.44
N THR A 50 6.66 6.08 -44.13
CA THR A 50 7.79 6.98 -44.30
C THR A 50 7.33 8.31 -44.91
N SER A 51 7.74 9.44 -44.34
CA SER A 51 7.96 10.66 -45.13
C SER A 51 9.10 11.47 -44.53
N SER A 52 10.12 11.67 -45.34
CA SER A 52 11.29 12.48 -45.08
C SER A 52 10.96 13.95 -45.39
N GLY A 53 11.25 14.85 -44.48
CA GLY A 53 11.19 16.29 -44.70
C GLY A 53 12.31 17.00 -43.93
N LYS A 54 13.41 17.31 -44.64
CA LYS A 54 14.48 18.19 -44.16
C LYS A 54 13.95 19.62 -44.02
N SER A 55 14.25 20.28 -42.91
CA SER A 55 14.71 21.67 -42.92
C SER A 55 15.45 22.02 -41.63
N SER A 56 16.59 22.66 -41.82
CA SER A 56 17.58 23.10 -40.86
C SER A 56 17.28 24.53 -40.39
N SER A 57 17.43 24.80 -39.10
CA SER A 57 17.96 26.07 -38.61
C SER A 57 18.40 25.92 -37.15
N GLN A 58 19.69 26.19 -36.94
CA GLN A 58 20.32 26.42 -35.63
C GLN A 58 19.60 27.51 -34.84
N SER A 59 19.26 27.21 -33.59
CA SER A 59 19.15 28.19 -32.52
C SER A 59 19.87 27.61 -31.31
N SER A 60 20.97 28.25 -30.94
CA SER A 60 21.74 27.92 -29.74
C SER A 60 20.98 28.43 -28.52
N ASP A 61 20.29 27.55 -27.81
CA ASP A 61 19.76 27.85 -26.49
C ASP A 61 20.13 26.73 -25.50
N LYS A 62 20.93 27.14 -24.53
CA LYS A 62 21.28 26.55 -23.23
C LYS A 62 20.33 25.40 -22.78
N PRO A 63 20.85 24.25 -22.31
CA PRO A 63 19.99 23.20 -21.78
C PRO A 63 19.44 23.66 -20.43
N SER A 64 18.20 24.15 -20.43
CA SER A 64 17.34 24.03 -19.27
C SER A 64 16.96 22.56 -19.21
N ASP A 65 17.70 21.82 -18.38
CA ASP A 65 17.42 20.43 -18.03
C ASP A 65 16.16 20.40 -17.16
N SER A 66 15.01 20.62 -17.79
CA SER A 66 13.72 20.19 -17.28
C SER A 66 13.44 18.85 -17.93
N GLY A 67 14.23 17.85 -17.53
CA GLY A 67 13.91 16.45 -17.73
C GLY A 67 12.61 16.14 -17.01
N SER A 68 11.48 16.46 -17.64
CA SER A 68 10.26 15.72 -17.40
C SER A 68 10.56 14.33 -17.93
N THR A 69 11.08 13.48 -17.04
CA THR A 69 11.29 12.07 -17.31
C THR A 69 9.93 11.55 -17.70
N LYS A 70 9.69 11.38 -19.01
CA LYS A 70 8.52 10.72 -19.53
C LYS A 70 8.56 9.32 -18.95
N SER A 71 7.86 9.11 -17.83
CA SER A 71 7.72 7.80 -17.24
C SER A 71 7.17 6.90 -18.33
N THR A 72 7.90 5.82 -18.61
CA THR A 72 7.41 4.78 -19.50
C THR A 72 6.20 4.17 -18.80
N GLU A 73 5.00 4.62 -19.16
CA GLU A 73 3.74 4.13 -18.61
C GLU A 73 3.73 2.60 -18.67
N VAL A 74 3.84 1.95 -17.52
CA VAL A 74 3.54 0.53 -17.35
C VAL A 74 2.06 0.37 -16.97
N ASN A 75 1.53 -0.84 -17.02
CA ASN A 75 0.14 -1.15 -16.61
C ASN A 75 -1.00 -0.29 -17.24
N GLY A 76 -0.75 0.41 -18.34
CA GLY A 76 -1.69 1.35 -18.96
C GLY A 76 -2.03 2.56 -18.07
N GLY A 77 -1.12 2.96 -17.17
CA GLY A 77 -1.25 4.14 -16.31
C GLY A 77 -1.99 3.87 -15.00
N ALA A 78 -2.09 2.60 -14.59
CA ALA A 78 -2.56 2.19 -13.27
C ALA A 78 -1.37 1.94 -12.35
N ALA A 79 -1.44 2.47 -11.12
CA ALA A 79 -0.48 2.10 -10.09
C ALA A 79 -0.63 0.61 -9.76
N GLY A 80 0.46 -0.06 -9.42
CA GLY A 80 0.41 -1.49 -9.10
C GLY A 80 1.54 -1.96 -8.20
N TRP A 81 1.34 -3.10 -7.54
CA TRP A 81 2.38 -3.70 -6.71
C TRP A 81 3.37 -4.50 -7.55
N HIS A 82 4.65 -4.22 -7.38
CA HIS A 82 5.72 -5.14 -7.69
C HIS A 82 6.13 -5.87 -6.40
N ILE A 83 5.69 -7.12 -6.28
CA ILE A 83 5.85 -7.93 -5.07
C ILE A 83 7.14 -8.75 -5.06
N ILE A 84 7.57 -9.11 -3.86
CA ILE A 84 8.54 -10.20 -3.71
C ILE A 84 7.97 -11.52 -4.19
N VAL A 85 8.75 -12.20 -5.02
CA VAL A 85 8.42 -13.54 -5.50
C VAL A 85 8.83 -14.64 -4.52
N SER A 86 9.65 -14.31 -3.51
CA SER A 86 10.11 -15.22 -2.46
C SER A 86 10.76 -14.45 -1.29
N ALA A 87 10.51 -14.87 -0.05
CA ALA A 87 11.28 -14.50 1.14
C ALA A 87 11.55 -15.74 1.99
N PRO A 88 12.65 -15.80 2.77
CA PRO A 88 12.94 -16.93 3.65
C PRO A 88 11.81 -17.20 4.63
N GLY A 89 11.31 -18.44 4.68
CA GLY A 89 10.20 -18.83 5.57
C GLY A 89 8.81 -18.40 5.08
N TRP A 90 8.68 -17.86 3.87
CA TRP A 90 7.43 -17.46 3.25
C TRP A 90 7.13 -18.25 1.98
N THR A 91 5.89 -18.69 1.85
CA THR A 91 5.37 -19.39 0.67
C THR A 91 4.38 -18.50 -0.05
N ASN A 92 4.54 -18.32 -1.36
CA ASN A 92 3.54 -17.66 -2.18
C ASN A 92 2.35 -18.59 -2.42
N THR A 93 1.17 -18.20 -1.94
CA THR A 93 -0.07 -18.98 -2.06
C THR A 93 -1.00 -18.41 -3.13
N LYS A 94 -0.88 -17.11 -3.44
CA LYS A 94 -1.54 -16.45 -4.57
C LYS A 94 -0.60 -15.46 -5.23
N ARG A 95 -0.61 -15.46 -6.57
CA ARG A 95 0.11 -14.48 -7.39
C ARG A 95 -0.82 -13.91 -8.46
N ASP A 96 -1.01 -12.60 -8.41
CA ASP A 96 -1.79 -11.80 -9.35
C ASP A 96 -3.17 -12.39 -9.71
N THR A 97 -3.80 -13.05 -8.74
CA THR A 97 -5.14 -13.62 -8.91
C THR A 97 -6.16 -12.54 -8.59
N GLY A 98 -6.65 -11.86 -9.62
CA GLY A 98 -7.64 -10.78 -9.46
C GLY A 98 -7.08 -9.56 -8.74
N GLY A 99 -5.80 -9.23 -8.98
CA GLY A 99 -5.12 -8.11 -8.31
C GLY A 99 -4.67 -8.41 -6.87
N VAL A 100 -4.74 -9.68 -6.43
CA VAL A 100 -4.31 -10.10 -5.09
C VAL A 100 -3.05 -10.94 -5.17
N ASN A 101 -2.11 -10.61 -4.29
CA ASN A 101 -0.92 -11.40 -3.99
C ASN A 101 -0.93 -11.82 -2.53
N GLU A 102 -0.48 -13.03 -2.23
CA GLU A 102 -0.48 -13.58 -0.87
C GLU A 102 0.78 -14.40 -0.61
N LEU A 103 1.43 -14.09 0.50
CA LEU A 103 2.50 -14.87 1.10
C LEU A 103 2.06 -15.36 2.47
N VAL A 104 2.35 -16.62 2.79
CA VAL A 104 2.07 -17.22 4.09
C VAL A 104 3.37 -17.71 4.71
N SER A 105 3.61 -17.36 5.97
CA SER A 105 4.80 -17.80 6.70
C SER A 105 4.58 -19.12 7.43
N ASP A 106 5.67 -19.84 7.73
CA ASP A 106 5.64 -21.04 8.57
C ASP A 106 5.16 -20.75 10.01
N ASP A 107 5.29 -19.50 10.47
CA ASP A 107 4.80 -19.01 11.77
C ASP A 107 3.30 -18.64 11.75
N GLY A 108 2.63 -18.79 10.61
CA GLY A 108 1.20 -18.53 10.45
C GLY A 108 0.84 -17.06 10.20
N CYS A 109 1.81 -16.24 9.80
CA CYS A 109 1.54 -14.90 9.30
C CYS A 109 1.08 -14.93 7.84
N GLN A 110 0.31 -13.92 7.44
CA GLN A 110 -0.11 -13.69 6.07
C GLN A 110 0.27 -12.26 5.68
N PHE A 111 0.97 -12.12 4.56
CA PHE A 111 1.23 -10.84 3.92
C PHE A 111 0.46 -10.80 2.61
N VAL A 112 -0.48 -9.88 2.51
CA VAL A 112 -1.41 -9.75 1.39
C VAL A 112 -1.23 -8.38 0.77
N THR A 113 -1.09 -8.31 -0.54
CA THR A 113 -1.24 -7.04 -1.26
C THR A 113 -2.42 -7.11 -2.20
N THR A 114 -3.14 -6.01 -2.31
CA THR A 114 -4.26 -5.88 -3.25
C THR A 114 -4.09 -4.66 -4.13
N GLN A 115 -4.54 -4.80 -5.37
CA GLN A 115 -4.61 -3.77 -6.39
C GLN A 115 -5.99 -3.82 -7.03
N ASN A 116 -6.79 -2.79 -6.83
CA ASN A 116 -8.15 -2.71 -7.37
C ASN A 116 -8.35 -1.40 -8.12
N LEU A 117 -8.92 -1.45 -9.31
CA LEU A 117 -9.32 -0.23 -10.01
C LEU A 117 -10.40 0.49 -9.22
N LEU A 118 -10.23 1.80 -9.07
CA LEU A 118 -11.26 2.68 -8.53
C LEU A 118 -12.19 3.09 -9.66
N ASN A 119 -13.50 2.98 -9.41
CA ASN A 119 -14.55 3.32 -10.35
C ASN A 119 -15.56 4.25 -9.69
N GLY A 120 -16.28 5.03 -10.48
CA GLY A 120 -17.33 5.93 -10.00
C GLY A 120 -16.85 7.36 -9.83
N GLN A 121 -17.55 8.13 -8.97
CA GLN A 121 -17.17 9.49 -8.66
C GLN A 121 -16.00 9.45 -7.66
N LEU A 122 -14.84 9.90 -8.11
CA LEU A 122 -13.63 10.02 -7.30
C LEU A 122 -13.51 11.43 -6.75
N SER A 123 -12.76 11.55 -5.66
CA SER A 123 -12.38 12.82 -5.06
C SER A 123 -10.87 13.02 -5.17
N THR A 124 -10.22 13.46 -4.09
CA THR A 124 -8.76 13.52 -3.97
C THR A 124 -8.19 12.19 -3.50
N ASP A 125 -6.91 11.99 -3.78
CA ASP A 125 -6.09 10.90 -3.27
C ASP A 125 -6.22 10.74 -1.74
N ARG A 126 -6.15 11.84 -0.99
CA ARG A 126 -6.39 11.89 0.47
C ARG A 126 -7.79 11.40 0.85
N GLU A 127 -8.84 12.03 0.31
CA GLU A 127 -10.22 11.75 0.70
C GLU A 127 -10.64 10.31 0.38
N ASP A 128 -10.24 9.80 -0.79
CA ASP A 128 -10.56 8.43 -1.19
C ASP A 128 -9.77 7.40 -0.36
N THR A 129 -8.52 7.71 0.01
CA THR A 129 -7.73 6.87 0.92
C THR A 129 -8.35 6.81 2.32
N GLU A 130 -8.73 7.96 2.89
CA GLU A 130 -9.34 8.03 4.22
C GLU A 130 -10.71 7.36 4.27
N THR A 131 -11.52 7.56 3.22
CA THR A 131 -12.81 6.89 3.06
C THR A 131 -12.62 5.37 3.02
N HIS A 132 -11.61 4.89 2.28
CA HIS A 132 -11.31 3.46 2.24
C HIS A 132 -10.86 2.92 3.59
N ALA A 133 -9.95 3.63 4.28
CA ALA A 133 -9.49 3.25 5.60
C ALA A 133 -10.64 3.14 6.63
N ALA A 134 -11.55 4.13 6.64
CA ALA A 134 -12.73 4.10 7.52
C ALA A 134 -13.67 2.93 7.19
N ASN A 135 -13.90 2.68 5.90
CA ASN A 135 -14.72 1.56 5.44
C ASN A 135 -14.10 0.21 5.81
N GLU A 136 -12.77 0.07 5.74
CA GLU A 136 -12.07 -1.16 6.09
C GLU A 136 -12.20 -1.43 7.60
N GLN A 137 -11.97 -0.42 8.45
CA GLN A 137 -12.20 -0.55 9.89
C GLN A 137 -13.65 -0.98 10.21
N GLN A 138 -14.63 -0.38 9.53
CA GLN A 138 -16.04 -0.72 9.72
C GLN A 138 -16.34 -2.16 9.28
N LYS A 139 -15.89 -2.56 8.08
CA LYS A 139 -16.14 -3.90 7.53
C LYS A 139 -15.45 -4.97 8.37
N PHE A 140 -14.19 -4.76 8.72
CA PHE A 140 -13.42 -5.69 9.53
C PHE A 140 -14.08 -5.92 10.89
N SER A 141 -14.58 -4.85 11.53
CA SER A 141 -15.30 -4.92 12.81
C SER A 141 -16.57 -5.78 12.77
N GLN A 142 -17.18 -5.98 11.60
CA GLN A 142 -18.38 -6.82 11.46
C GLN A 142 -18.05 -8.32 11.37
N GLY A 143 -16.82 -8.67 11.01
CA GLY A 143 -16.40 -10.05 10.72
C GLY A 143 -15.66 -10.76 11.84
N VAL A 144 -15.27 -10.04 12.90
CA VAL A 144 -14.42 -10.56 13.99
C VAL A 144 -14.95 -10.14 15.37
N THR A 145 -14.37 -10.72 16.42
CA THR A 145 -14.66 -10.35 17.81
C THR A 145 -13.46 -9.65 18.45
N HIS A 146 -13.73 -8.81 19.45
CA HIS A 146 -12.72 -8.14 20.29
C HIS A 146 -11.70 -7.33 19.47
N VAL A 147 -12.16 -6.65 18.42
CA VAL A 147 -11.31 -5.79 17.60
C VAL A 147 -10.95 -4.51 18.35
N SER A 148 -9.69 -4.09 18.22
CA SER A 148 -9.20 -2.81 18.76
C SER A 148 -8.27 -2.17 17.74
N PHE A 149 -8.70 -1.04 17.17
CA PHE A 149 -7.91 -0.22 16.26
C PHE A 149 -7.13 0.83 17.05
N LYS A 150 -5.87 1.05 16.65
CA LYS A 150 -5.18 2.30 16.96
C LYS A 150 -5.70 3.41 16.05
N PRO A 151 -5.55 4.70 16.44
CA PRO A 151 -5.82 5.81 15.53
C PRO A 151 -5.03 5.64 14.24
N ALA A 152 -5.72 5.80 13.11
CA ALA A 152 -5.09 5.80 11.79
C ALA A 152 -4.09 6.95 11.68
N GLN A 153 -2.96 6.72 11.03
CA GLN A 153 -1.88 7.70 10.90
C GLN A 153 -1.41 7.76 9.45
N ASP A 154 -0.89 8.90 9.04
CA ASP A 154 -0.21 8.99 7.76
C ASP A 154 1.20 8.38 7.90
N ASP A 155 1.63 7.63 6.90
CA ASP A 155 2.94 6.97 6.83
C ASP A 155 3.60 7.28 5.48
N SER A 156 4.75 7.95 5.55
CA SER A 156 5.57 8.33 4.37
C SER A 156 6.94 7.66 4.41
N THR A 157 7.03 6.43 4.96
CA THR A 157 8.33 5.76 5.14
C THR A 157 8.33 4.29 4.74
N SER A 158 7.21 3.60 4.92
CA SER A 158 7.10 2.15 4.79
C SER A 158 6.90 1.72 3.34
N VAL A 159 6.10 2.45 2.58
CA VAL A 159 5.81 2.14 1.17
C VAL A 159 6.71 2.97 0.26
N LYS A 160 7.31 2.32 -0.75
CA LYS A 160 8.22 2.96 -1.70
C LYS A 160 7.90 2.58 -3.13
N ASP A 161 8.25 3.47 -4.05
CA ASP A 161 8.30 3.15 -5.47
C ASP A 161 9.55 2.33 -5.84
N ALA A 162 9.62 1.86 -7.08
CA ALA A 162 10.76 1.10 -7.60
C ALA A 162 12.10 1.89 -7.61
N SER A 163 12.04 3.23 -7.50
CA SER A 163 13.22 4.10 -7.40
C SER A 163 13.64 4.34 -5.94
N GLY A 164 12.87 3.84 -4.98
CA GLY A 164 13.11 4.01 -3.55
C GLY A 164 12.52 5.29 -2.97
N ASN A 165 11.74 6.06 -3.72
CA ASN A 165 11.05 7.24 -3.20
C ASN A 165 9.88 6.79 -2.32
N ALA A 166 9.69 7.47 -1.20
CA ALA A 166 8.57 7.17 -0.32
C ALA A 166 7.24 7.59 -0.95
N ILE A 167 6.21 6.78 -0.67
CA ILE A 167 4.82 7.07 -1.02
C ILE A 167 4.07 7.23 0.30
N GLU A 168 3.39 8.35 0.44
CA GLU A 168 2.50 8.57 1.58
C GLU A 168 1.30 7.64 1.50
N THR A 169 0.96 7.01 2.62
CA THR A 169 -0.16 6.09 2.77
C THR A 169 -0.90 6.33 4.09
N LYS A 170 -2.11 5.79 4.22
CA LYS A 170 -2.77 5.68 5.53
C LYS A 170 -2.41 4.35 6.16
N ARG A 171 -1.82 4.38 7.35
CA ARG A 171 -1.47 3.22 8.16
C ARG A 171 -2.57 2.92 9.17
N LEU A 172 -3.03 1.67 9.17
CA LEU A 172 -3.91 1.11 10.17
C LEU A 172 -3.17 0.03 10.96
N ASP A 173 -3.30 0.06 12.29
CA ASP A 173 -2.80 -1.00 13.17
C ASP A 173 -3.94 -1.46 14.08
N TRP A 174 -4.15 -2.77 14.19
CA TRP A 174 -5.19 -3.31 15.05
C TRP A 174 -4.87 -4.69 15.61
N THR A 175 -5.63 -5.07 16.62
CA THR A 175 -5.66 -6.43 17.15
C THR A 175 -7.08 -6.96 17.14
N TYR A 176 -7.24 -8.29 17.07
CA TYR A 176 -8.55 -8.94 17.11
C TYR A 176 -8.44 -10.40 17.57
N THR A 177 -9.56 -11.00 17.94
CA THR A 177 -9.64 -12.46 18.19
C THR A 177 -10.16 -13.17 16.94
N GLY A 178 -9.37 -14.09 16.41
CA GLY A 178 -9.72 -14.91 15.26
C GLY A 178 -10.83 -15.92 15.57
N LYS A 179 -11.40 -16.52 14.52
CA LYS A 179 -12.42 -17.59 14.64
C LYS A 179 -11.88 -18.84 15.35
N ASP A 180 -10.56 -19.02 15.38
CA ASP A 180 -9.85 -20.07 16.09
C ASP A 180 -9.61 -19.75 17.58
N GLY A 181 -10.09 -18.60 18.06
CA GLY A 181 -9.94 -18.14 19.44
C GLY A 181 -8.56 -17.57 19.78
N LYS A 182 -7.66 -17.40 18.80
CA LYS A 182 -6.33 -16.81 19.02
C LYS A 182 -6.37 -15.30 18.83
N GLU A 183 -5.47 -14.61 19.52
CA GLU A 183 -5.25 -13.17 19.29
C GLU A 183 -4.35 -12.96 18.09
N TYR A 184 -4.74 -12.02 17.23
CA TYR A 184 -3.99 -11.59 16.06
C TYR A 184 -3.67 -10.10 16.15
N GLN A 185 -2.56 -9.73 15.53
CA GLN A 185 -2.19 -8.35 15.28
C GLN A 185 -2.01 -8.15 13.77
N ALA A 186 -2.47 -7.01 13.30
CA ALA A 186 -2.42 -6.65 11.90
C ALA A 186 -1.97 -5.20 11.71
N THR A 187 -1.28 -4.98 10.60
CA THR A 187 -0.93 -3.66 10.08
C THR A 187 -1.26 -3.61 8.60
N GLU A 188 -1.86 -2.52 8.16
CA GLU A 188 -2.21 -2.28 6.77
C GLU A 188 -1.79 -0.89 6.34
N PHE A 189 -1.26 -0.80 5.11
CA PHE A 189 -1.02 0.45 4.40
C PHE A 189 -2.04 0.57 3.27
N ILE A 190 -2.71 1.72 3.17
CA ILE A 190 -3.78 1.99 2.22
C ILE A 190 -3.41 3.22 1.40
N ARG A 191 -3.56 3.15 0.08
CA ARG A 191 -3.35 4.28 -0.83
C ARG A 191 -4.29 4.24 -2.02
N ALA A 192 -5.10 5.28 -2.17
CA ALA A 192 -5.91 5.56 -3.35
C ALA A 192 -5.16 6.51 -4.28
N PHE A 193 -4.72 6.06 -5.46
CA PHE A 193 -4.29 6.96 -6.53
C PHE A 193 -5.50 7.31 -7.37
N SER A 194 -6.23 8.36 -7.00
CA SER A 194 -7.48 8.78 -7.63
C SER A 194 -7.27 9.76 -8.77
N THR A 195 -6.15 10.47 -8.76
CA THR A 195 -5.81 11.54 -9.71
C THR A 195 -5.02 11.07 -10.95
N ILE A 196 -4.65 9.79 -11.01
CA ILE A 196 -3.91 9.20 -12.14
C ILE A 196 -4.81 8.77 -13.29
N LYS A 197 -4.22 8.50 -14.46
CA LYS A 197 -4.93 8.09 -15.70
C LYS A 197 -5.85 6.88 -15.49
N ARG A 198 -5.42 5.89 -14.70
CA ARG A 198 -6.25 4.76 -14.29
C ARG A 198 -6.31 4.67 -12.77
N PRO A 199 -7.34 5.29 -12.17
CA PRO A 199 -7.48 5.34 -10.73
C PRO A 199 -7.43 3.96 -10.08
N THR A 200 -6.63 3.83 -9.02
CA THR A 200 -6.34 2.52 -8.41
C THR A 200 -6.18 2.63 -6.90
N MET A 201 -6.74 1.67 -6.18
CA MET A 201 -6.56 1.46 -4.75
C MET A 201 -5.53 0.35 -4.53
N LEU A 202 -4.52 0.65 -3.72
CA LEU A 202 -3.52 -0.30 -3.27
C LEU A 202 -3.64 -0.53 -1.77
N THR A 203 -3.57 -1.80 -1.35
CA THR A 203 -3.34 -2.14 0.06
C THR A 203 -2.19 -3.13 0.23
N ALA A 204 -1.50 -3.05 1.35
CA ALA A 204 -0.53 -4.04 1.80
C ALA A 204 -0.75 -4.33 3.29
N THR A 205 -1.05 -5.58 3.62
CA THR A 205 -1.54 -6.00 4.93
C THR A 205 -0.69 -7.15 5.46
N LEU A 206 -0.11 -6.99 6.65
CA LEU A 206 0.46 -8.10 7.41
C LEU A 206 -0.47 -8.47 8.56
N ILE A 207 -0.82 -9.74 8.65
CA ILE A 207 -1.62 -10.31 9.74
C ILE A 207 -0.84 -11.47 10.35
N CYS A 208 -0.65 -11.48 11.67
CA CYS A 208 0.05 -12.53 12.39
C CYS A 208 -0.68 -12.90 13.68
N PRO A 209 -0.50 -14.14 14.20
CA PRO A 209 -0.70 -14.41 15.62
C PRO A 209 0.07 -13.36 16.43
N LYS A 210 -0.54 -12.84 17.49
CA LYS A 210 -0.02 -11.66 18.21
C LYS A 210 1.38 -11.88 18.78
N ASP A 211 1.71 -13.10 19.20
CA ASP A 211 3.03 -13.49 19.71
C ASP A 211 4.09 -13.67 18.60
N LYS A 212 3.67 -13.68 17.33
CA LYS A 212 4.51 -13.83 16.14
C LYS A 212 4.62 -12.55 15.32
N TYR A 213 3.77 -11.56 15.57
CA TYR A 213 3.82 -10.29 14.88
C TYR A 213 5.15 -9.57 15.15
N SER A 214 5.78 -9.05 14.09
CA SER A 214 7.03 -8.30 14.16
C SER A 214 7.04 -7.17 13.13
N THR A 215 7.36 -5.95 13.58
CA THR A 215 7.55 -4.81 12.67
C THR A 215 8.79 -5.01 11.80
N ALA A 216 9.85 -5.66 12.30
CA ALA A 216 11.03 -5.95 11.49
C ALA A 216 10.70 -6.87 10.31
N VAL A 217 9.81 -7.85 10.52
CA VAL A 217 9.33 -8.72 9.43
C VAL A 217 8.51 -7.92 8.41
N LEU A 218 7.64 -7.02 8.87
CA LEU A 218 6.91 -6.12 7.98
C LEU A 218 7.87 -5.24 7.16
N ASP A 219 8.85 -4.63 7.81
CA ASP A 219 9.84 -3.76 7.17
C ASP A 219 10.64 -4.52 6.10
N ASP A 220 11.06 -5.75 6.39
CA ASP A 220 11.77 -6.61 5.44
C ASP A 220 10.90 -6.98 4.23
N LEU A 221 9.61 -7.31 4.44
CA LEU A 221 8.67 -7.61 3.35
C LEU A 221 8.42 -6.37 2.46
N MET A 222 8.27 -5.20 3.09
CA MET A 222 8.01 -3.94 2.40
C MET A 222 9.24 -3.41 1.66
N LYS A 223 10.45 -3.71 2.12
CA LYS A 223 11.70 -3.31 1.46
C LYS A 223 11.78 -3.77 0.01
N ASP A 224 11.27 -4.97 -0.26
CA ASP A 224 11.32 -5.60 -1.56
C ASP A 224 9.93 -5.59 -2.27
N THR A 225 8.91 -4.99 -1.65
CA THR A 225 7.57 -4.80 -2.22
C THR A 225 7.38 -3.32 -2.57
N THR A 226 7.36 -3.00 -3.85
CA THR A 226 7.37 -1.61 -4.34
C THR A 226 6.14 -1.28 -5.17
N VAL A 227 5.83 0.00 -5.31
CA VAL A 227 4.79 0.49 -6.22
C VAL A 227 5.38 0.83 -7.58
N THR A 228 4.71 0.38 -8.63
CA THR A 228 4.99 0.71 -10.03
C THR A 228 3.99 1.74 -10.54
N ASP A 229 4.47 2.65 -11.39
CA ASP A 229 3.74 3.85 -11.83
C ASP A 229 2.96 4.54 -10.71
N PRO A 230 3.64 4.92 -9.62
CA PRO A 230 2.98 5.71 -8.61
C PRO A 230 2.46 7.00 -9.24
N GLY A 231 1.30 7.44 -8.77
CA GLY A 231 0.89 8.83 -8.92
C GLY A 231 1.75 9.76 -8.04
N PRO A 232 1.21 10.92 -7.66
CA PRO A 232 1.88 11.80 -6.70
C PRO A 232 2.25 11.08 -5.41
N ALA A 233 3.42 11.41 -4.85
CA ALA A 233 3.94 10.73 -3.67
C ALA A 233 3.15 11.12 -2.40
N ASP A 234 2.80 12.40 -2.30
CA ASP A 234 1.96 12.97 -1.24
C ASP A 234 0.47 12.85 -1.66
N MET A 235 -0.41 12.50 -0.72
CA MET A 235 -1.84 12.33 -0.99
C MET A 235 -2.57 13.67 -1.21
N ASP A 236 -1.98 14.80 -0.82
CA ASP A 236 -2.52 16.14 -1.02
C ASP A 236 -2.02 16.79 -2.33
N GLU A 237 -1.09 16.14 -3.03
CA GLU A 237 -0.70 16.53 -4.38
C GLU A 237 -1.77 16.10 -5.38
N GLY A 238 -2.55 17.07 -5.86
CA GLY A 238 -3.46 16.84 -6.98
C GLY A 238 -2.70 16.66 -8.29
N ALA A 239 -3.34 16.01 -9.28
CA ALA A 239 -2.85 16.03 -10.66
C ALA A 239 -2.54 17.50 -11.02
N SER A 240 -1.27 17.80 -11.20
CA SER A 240 -0.82 19.13 -11.60
C SER A 240 -1.44 19.40 -12.97
N GLY A 241 -2.59 20.06 -12.96
CA GLY A 241 -3.23 20.53 -14.17
C GLY A 241 -2.27 21.50 -14.84
N ASP A 242 -1.80 21.15 -16.02
CA ASP A 242 -1.11 22.08 -16.89
C ASP A 242 -1.96 23.36 -17.04
N GLY A 243 -1.42 24.47 -16.52
CA GLY A 243 -1.67 25.81 -17.04
C GLY A 243 -2.88 26.59 -16.51
N ALA A 244 -2.70 27.23 -15.36
CA ALA A 244 -3.22 28.59 -15.16
C ALA A 244 -2.29 29.35 -14.21
N GLY A 245 -1.24 29.95 -14.78
CA GLY A 245 -0.42 30.91 -14.06
C GLY A 245 -1.26 32.08 -13.55
N LYS A 246 -1.00 32.49 -12.31
CA LYS A 246 -1.05 33.89 -11.87
C LYS A 246 -0.32 34.04 -10.55
N ASP A 247 0.97 34.35 -10.71
CA ASP A 247 1.68 35.43 -10.04
C ASP A 247 1.55 35.53 -8.52
N SER A 248 2.57 34.99 -7.85
CA SER A 248 3.04 35.46 -6.56
C SER A 248 3.35 36.97 -6.67
N LYS A 249 2.53 37.82 -6.03
CA LYS A 249 2.93 39.20 -5.73
C LYS A 249 3.30 39.33 -4.27
N SER A 250 4.58 39.08 -4.00
CA SER A 250 5.29 39.60 -2.84
C SER A 250 5.49 41.12 -2.97
N GLY A 251 5.20 41.85 -1.90
CA GLY A 251 5.81 43.14 -1.62
C GLY A 251 4.86 44.33 -1.66
N ASP A 252 4.65 44.92 -0.48
CA ASP A 252 4.74 46.38 -0.32
C ASP A 252 5.28 46.69 1.08
N LYS A 253 6.62 46.83 1.16
CA LYS A 253 7.31 47.60 2.20
C LYS A 253 7.11 49.07 1.83
N LYS A 254 6.37 49.82 2.65
CA LYS A 254 6.41 51.29 2.60
C LYS A 254 7.27 51.83 3.73
N SER A 255 8.48 52.19 3.36
CA SER A 255 9.35 53.12 4.08
C SER A 255 8.87 54.54 3.81
N ASP A 256 8.56 55.29 4.86
CA ASP A 256 8.52 56.76 4.79
C ASP A 256 9.69 57.33 5.60
N GLU A 257 10.41 58.21 4.91
CA GLU A 257 11.71 58.75 5.23
C GLU A 257 11.63 59.98 6.14
N LYS A 258 12.79 60.32 6.72
CA LYS A 258 13.05 61.34 7.75
C LYS A 258 12.57 62.76 7.43
N GLY A 259 12.17 63.48 8.49
CA GLY A 259 12.08 64.94 8.53
C GLY A 259 12.69 65.48 9.84
N SER A 260 13.62 66.42 9.69
CA SER A 260 14.59 66.93 10.67
C SER A 260 14.06 67.67 11.90
N GLY A 261 14.77 67.50 13.02
CA GLY A 261 15.50 68.61 13.65
C GLY A 261 14.90 69.33 14.87
N SER A 262 15.72 69.36 15.93
CA SER A 262 15.91 70.44 16.92
C SER A 262 15.42 70.16 18.36
N SER A 263 16.37 69.82 19.24
CA SER A 263 16.38 70.34 20.61
C SER A 263 16.81 71.81 20.59
N PRO A 264 16.34 72.69 21.48
CA PRO A 264 17.05 72.86 22.77
C PRO A 264 16.20 73.32 23.98
N LYS A 265 16.79 73.04 25.17
CA LYS A 265 16.86 73.83 26.43
C LYS A 265 15.62 74.32 27.19
N ASP A 266 15.69 74.00 28.49
CA ASP A 266 15.49 74.85 29.68
C ASP A 266 14.34 75.87 29.68
N THR A 267 13.35 75.63 30.56
CA THR A 267 12.99 76.51 31.69
C THR A 267 12.15 75.71 32.68
#